data_AF-J9G816-F1
#
_entry.id   AF-J9G816-F1
#
_cell.length_a   1.000
_cell.length_b   1.000
_cell.length_c   1.000
_cell.angle_alpha   90.00
_cell.angle_beta   90.00
_cell.angle_gamma   90.00
#
_symmetry.space_group_name_H-M   'P 1'
#
loop_
_entity.id
_entity.type
_entity.pdbx_description
1 polymer ?
#
loop_
_entity_poly.entity_id
_entity_poly.type
_entity_poly.pdbx_seq_one_letter_code
_entity_poly.pdbx_strand_id
1 'polypeptide(L)'
;MKVEDKFLSNVLLIDVAALNREAASMRRSMSWGLKRELHRLDMVRWLTCLALDSDVLDFGPDIQVILVFEHPDTQILVAEQPDFIQMDGLSFCAPKVGEFTISCVHPAGMTDVKSLFFELLHLVLDSKQVKNVAIVPSEEVFGQSVKEELDQIVREQGNRIAEKACLFSIYPSEKKEAYRQRIVTLSWAHVFGITPNDVK
;
A
#
# COMPACT_ATOMS: atom_id res chain seq x y z
N MET A 1 2.23 -22.28 -1.09
CA MET A 1 3.55 -21.63 -1.30
C MET A 1 4.14 -21.40 0.08
N LYS A 2 5.33 -21.95 0.37
CA LYS A 2 5.99 -21.79 1.66
C LYS A 2 6.50 -20.34 1.74
N VAL A 3 6.10 -19.60 2.76
CA VAL A 3 6.66 -18.28 3.11
C VAL A 3 8.06 -18.50 3.72
N GLU A 4 8.97 -19.14 2.98
CA GLU A 4 10.37 -19.38 3.40
C GLU A 4 11.39 -18.55 2.60
N ASP A 5 10.95 -17.70 1.66
CA ASP A 5 11.81 -16.69 1.05
C ASP A 5 11.69 -15.36 1.82
N LYS A 6 12.76 -15.04 2.55
CA LYS A 6 12.92 -13.85 3.39
C LYS A 6 12.44 -12.57 2.71
N PHE A 7 11.60 -11.79 3.40
CA PHE A 7 11.20 -10.45 2.96
C PHE A 7 12.39 -9.59 2.55
N LEU A 8 12.23 -8.79 1.49
CA LEU A 8 13.22 -7.78 1.11
C LEU A 8 13.33 -6.69 2.19
N SER A 9 14.39 -5.88 2.13
CA SER A 9 14.64 -4.87 3.16
C SER A 9 13.54 -3.81 3.25
N ASN A 10 12.77 -3.61 2.20
CA ASN A 10 11.69 -2.64 2.18
C ASN A 10 10.44 -3.27 1.60
N VAL A 11 9.31 -3.09 2.28
CA VAL A 11 8.05 -3.75 1.95
C VAL A 11 6.95 -2.72 1.75
N LEU A 12 6.21 -2.81 0.65
CA LEU A 12 4.92 -2.18 0.47
C LEU A 12 3.85 -3.26 0.70
N LEU A 13 3.11 -3.19 1.80
CA LEU A 13 2.00 -4.10 2.11
C LEU A 13 0.68 -3.41 1.75
N ILE A 14 0.00 -3.90 0.72
CA ILE A 14 -1.15 -3.23 0.10
C ILE A 14 -2.35 -4.17 0.03
N ASP A 15 -3.46 -3.75 0.61
CA ASP A 15 -4.76 -4.39 0.38
C ASP A 15 -5.35 -3.87 -0.94
N VAL A 16 -5.67 -4.79 -1.84
CA VAL A 16 -6.14 -4.43 -3.19
C VAL A 16 -7.58 -3.86 -3.19
N ALA A 17 -8.38 -4.11 -2.15
CA ALA A 17 -9.68 -3.46 -2.02
C ALA A 17 -9.54 -1.95 -1.79
N ALA A 18 -8.44 -1.45 -1.23
CA ALA A 18 -8.15 -0.02 -1.17
C ALA A 18 -8.15 0.61 -2.59
N LEU A 19 -7.54 -0.07 -3.57
CA LEU A 19 -7.53 0.40 -4.96
C LEU A 19 -8.92 0.29 -5.62
N ASN A 20 -9.57 -0.86 -5.46
CA ASN A 20 -10.81 -1.15 -6.14
C ASN A 20 -12.03 -0.41 -5.59
N ARG A 21 -11.99 -0.01 -4.31
CA ARG A 21 -13.09 0.71 -3.66
C ARG A 21 -12.76 2.19 -3.54
N GLU A 22 -11.67 2.51 -2.86
CA GLU A 22 -11.40 3.87 -2.40
C GLU A 22 -10.78 4.71 -3.51
N ALA A 23 -9.72 4.22 -4.16
CA ALA A 23 -9.13 4.91 -5.31
C ALA A 23 -10.14 5.02 -6.47
N ALA A 24 -10.94 3.97 -6.69
CA ALA A 24 -12.02 3.98 -7.67
C ALA A 24 -13.13 5.00 -7.35
N SER A 25 -13.52 5.10 -6.07
CA SER A 25 -14.48 6.08 -5.60
C SER A 25 -13.96 7.51 -5.78
N MET A 26 -12.71 7.75 -5.41
CA MET A 26 -12.03 9.03 -5.61
C MET A 26 -11.98 9.41 -7.09
N ARG A 27 -11.51 8.51 -7.96
CA ARG A 27 -11.43 8.76 -9.41
C ARG A 27 -12.79 9.12 -9.99
N ARG A 28 -13.84 8.38 -9.65
CA ARG A 28 -15.22 8.65 -10.12
C ARG A 28 -15.73 10.01 -9.64
N SER A 29 -15.62 10.27 -8.34
CA SER A 29 -16.11 11.50 -7.72
C SER A 29 -15.40 12.74 -8.27
N MET A 30 -14.08 12.68 -8.42
CA MET A 30 -13.29 13.77 -8.98
C MET A 30 -13.52 13.96 -10.47
N SER A 31 -13.68 12.88 -11.26
CA SER A 31 -14.04 12.99 -12.68
C SER A 31 -15.37 13.74 -12.86
N TRP A 32 -16.36 13.44 -12.00
CA TRP A 32 -17.64 14.14 -11.99
C TRP A 32 -17.50 15.61 -11.62
N GLY A 33 -16.77 15.92 -10.54
CA GLY A 33 -16.56 17.30 -10.08
C GLY A 33 -15.80 18.17 -11.10
N LEU A 34 -14.78 17.59 -11.74
CA LEU A 34 -13.92 18.27 -12.72
C LEU A 34 -14.49 18.26 -14.14
N LYS A 35 -15.60 17.53 -14.38
CA LYS A 35 -16.24 17.37 -15.69
C LYS A 35 -15.28 16.89 -16.79
N ARG A 36 -14.34 16.03 -16.43
CA ARG A 36 -13.40 15.39 -17.37
C ARG A 36 -13.09 13.97 -16.91
N GLU A 37 -12.72 13.12 -17.86
CA GLU A 37 -12.19 11.81 -17.50
C GLU A 37 -10.80 11.95 -16.86
N LEU A 38 -10.59 11.26 -15.76
CA LEU A 38 -9.28 11.11 -15.13
C LEU A 38 -8.55 9.89 -15.66
N HIS A 39 -7.21 9.94 -15.65
CA HIS A 39 -6.38 8.82 -16.09
C HIS A 39 -6.68 7.56 -15.28
N ARG A 40 -6.43 6.40 -15.90
CA ARG A 40 -6.38 5.13 -15.16
C ARG A 40 -5.13 5.08 -14.29
N LEU A 41 -5.12 4.21 -13.29
CA LEU A 41 -4.01 4.05 -12.36
C LEU A 41 -2.81 3.44 -13.09
N ASP A 42 -1.75 4.23 -13.23
CA ASP A 42 -0.40 3.75 -13.53
C ASP A 42 0.20 3.21 -12.23
N MET A 43 0.24 1.88 -12.11
CA MET A 43 0.72 1.19 -10.91
C MET A 43 2.20 1.41 -10.66
N VAL A 44 3.03 1.48 -11.70
CA VAL A 44 4.47 1.71 -11.56
C VAL A 44 4.70 3.09 -10.95
N ARG A 45 4.03 4.11 -11.48
CA ARG A 45 4.11 5.48 -10.93
C ARG A 45 3.55 5.54 -9.52
N TRP A 46 2.42 4.89 -9.25
CA TRP A 46 1.80 4.93 -7.92
C TRP A 46 2.67 4.26 -6.86
N LEU A 47 3.20 3.06 -7.13
CA LEU A 47 4.14 2.37 -6.23
C LEU A 47 5.42 3.20 -6.00
N THR A 48 5.89 3.90 -7.04
CA THR A 48 7.00 4.86 -6.92
C THR A 48 6.64 6.02 -5.98
N CYS A 49 5.43 6.59 -6.09
CA CYS A 49 4.96 7.62 -5.15
C CYS A 49 4.92 7.10 -3.71
N LEU A 50 4.37 5.91 -3.48
CA LEU A 50 4.33 5.32 -2.13
C LEU A 50 5.73 5.16 -1.52
N ALA A 51 6.68 4.66 -2.31
CA ALA A 51 8.05 4.50 -1.85
C ALA A 51 8.70 5.86 -1.50
N LEU A 52 8.48 6.89 -2.32
CA LEU A 52 9.02 8.24 -2.07
C LEU A 52 8.35 8.94 -0.88
N ASP A 53 7.03 8.84 -0.75
CA ASP A 53 6.24 9.55 0.26
C ASP A 53 6.37 8.94 1.66
N SER A 54 6.85 7.70 1.76
CA SER A 54 7.07 6.98 3.02
C SER A 54 8.12 7.64 3.95
N ASP A 55 8.81 8.69 3.48
CA ASP A 55 9.85 9.45 4.19
C ASP A 55 11.06 8.62 4.63
N VAL A 56 11.31 7.52 3.94
CA VAL A 56 12.51 6.70 4.13
C VAL A 56 13.60 7.28 3.26
N LEU A 57 14.62 7.85 3.89
CA LEU A 57 15.76 8.52 3.23
C LEU A 57 16.58 7.60 2.31
N ASP A 58 16.33 6.30 2.33
CA ASP A 58 17.05 5.30 1.53
C ASP A 58 16.19 4.03 1.41
N PHE A 59 15.17 4.03 0.55
CA PHE A 59 14.32 2.85 0.29
C PHE A 59 15.10 1.69 -0.37
N GLY A 60 16.43 1.81 -0.53
CA GLY A 60 17.33 0.78 -1.03
C GLY A 60 17.02 0.33 -2.47
N PRO A 61 17.88 -0.51 -3.07
CA PRO A 61 17.61 -1.01 -4.41
C PRO A 61 16.45 -2.01 -4.45
N ASP A 62 16.15 -2.72 -3.36
CA ASP A 62 15.25 -3.88 -3.39
C ASP A 62 13.97 -3.62 -2.58
N ILE A 63 12.84 -3.58 -3.28
CA ILE A 63 11.52 -3.29 -2.74
C ILE A 63 10.59 -4.47 -3.04
N GLN A 64 9.99 -5.04 -1.99
CA GLN A 64 8.96 -6.05 -2.16
C GLN A 64 7.58 -5.39 -2.09
N VAL A 65 6.74 -5.63 -3.08
CA VAL A 65 5.33 -5.24 -3.08
C VAL A 65 4.50 -6.47 -2.79
N ILE A 66 3.84 -6.50 -1.64
CA ILE A 66 2.91 -7.56 -1.26
C ILE A 66 1.50 -7.04 -1.51
N LEU A 67 0.88 -7.54 -2.57
CA LEU A 67 -0.51 -7.27 -2.91
C LEU A 67 -1.39 -8.36 -2.28
N VAL A 68 -2.25 -7.96 -1.36
CA VAL A 68 -3.19 -8.85 -0.68
C VAL A 68 -4.54 -8.77 -1.39
N PHE A 69 -4.97 -9.91 -1.93
CA PHE A 69 -6.23 -10.07 -2.66
C PHE A 69 -7.24 -10.89 -1.86
N GLU A 70 -8.52 -10.56 -2.01
CA GLU A 70 -9.62 -11.34 -1.45
C GLU A 70 -9.75 -12.69 -2.18
N HIS A 71 -9.62 -12.69 -3.51
CA HIS A 71 -9.73 -13.86 -4.37
C HIS A 71 -8.60 -13.91 -5.41
N PRO A 72 -8.20 -15.11 -5.87
CA PRO A 72 -7.15 -15.25 -6.88
C PRO A 72 -7.51 -14.62 -8.23
N ASP A 73 -8.79 -14.36 -8.50
CA ASP A 73 -9.28 -13.72 -9.73
C ASP A 73 -9.58 -12.21 -9.56
N THR A 74 -9.23 -11.62 -8.42
CA THR A 74 -9.44 -10.19 -8.15
C THR A 74 -8.58 -9.32 -9.08
N GLN A 75 -9.24 -8.52 -9.91
CA GLN A 75 -8.60 -7.54 -10.81
C GLN A 75 -8.46 -6.17 -10.14
N ILE A 76 -7.48 -5.36 -10.56
CA ILE A 76 -7.35 -3.95 -10.15
C ILE A 76 -8.10 -3.09 -11.18
N LEU A 77 -9.39 -2.86 -10.96
CA LEU A 77 -10.30 -2.28 -11.96
C LEU A 77 -9.94 -0.84 -12.37
N VAL A 78 -9.25 -0.12 -11.50
CA VAL A 78 -8.81 1.26 -11.75
C VAL A 78 -7.53 1.34 -12.58
N ALA A 79 -6.79 0.24 -12.72
CA ALA A 79 -5.51 0.20 -13.43
C ALA A 79 -5.66 0.36 -14.95
N GLU A 80 -4.58 0.82 -15.59
CA GLU A 80 -4.45 0.84 -17.04
C GLU A 80 -4.57 -0.57 -17.63
N GLN A 81 -3.93 -1.55 -16.99
CA GLN A 81 -4.05 -2.97 -17.27
C GLN A 81 -4.71 -3.66 -16.07
N PRO A 82 -5.96 -4.15 -16.17
CA PRO A 82 -6.71 -4.63 -15.02
C PRO A 82 -6.31 -6.03 -14.53
N ASP A 83 -5.71 -6.86 -15.39
CA ASP A 83 -5.27 -8.22 -15.03
C ASP A 83 -3.87 -8.20 -14.41
N PHE A 84 -3.82 -7.91 -13.11
CA PHE A 84 -2.57 -7.78 -12.33
C PHE A 84 -2.13 -9.09 -11.66
N ILE A 85 -2.94 -10.15 -11.70
CA ILE A 85 -2.59 -11.46 -11.08
C ILE A 85 -1.39 -12.09 -11.79
N GLN A 86 -1.20 -11.80 -13.08
CA GLN A 86 -0.03 -12.21 -13.85
C GLN A 86 1.27 -11.50 -13.42
N MET A 87 1.21 -10.59 -12.45
CA MET A 87 2.37 -9.83 -11.97
C MET A 87 3.07 -10.48 -10.79
N ASP A 88 2.57 -11.60 -10.27
CA ASP A 88 3.29 -12.37 -9.26
C ASP A 88 4.65 -12.82 -9.78
N GLY A 89 5.71 -12.48 -9.03
CA GLY A 89 7.10 -12.73 -9.41
C GLY A 89 7.65 -11.82 -10.50
N LEU A 90 6.90 -10.85 -11.01
CA LEU A 90 7.44 -9.82 -11.90
C LEU A 90 8.18 -8.74 -11.13
N SER A 91 9.22 -8.20 -11.76
CA SER A 91 9.97 -7.06 -11.26
C SER A 91 10.02 -5.91 -12.25
N PHE A 92 10.10 -4.68 -11.73
CA PHE A 92 10.31 -3.47 -12.54
C PHE A 92 11.24 -2.49 -11.83
N CYS A 93 12.01 -1.71 -12.60
CA CYS A 93 12.90 -0.70 -12.06
C CYS A 93 12.29 0.70 -12.20
N ALA A 94 12.15 1.42 -11.08
CA ALA A 94 11.81 2.83 -11.08
C ALA A 94 13.10 3.66 -10.97
N PRO A 95 13.41 4.53 -11.96
CA PRO A 95 14.63 5.34 -11.92
C PRO A 95 14.74 6.14 -10.62
N LYS A 96 15.92 6.09 -9.98
CA LYS A 96 16.26 6.78 -8.72
C LYS A 96 15.55 6.27 -7.46
N VAL A 97 14.70 5.24 -7.56
CA VAL A 97 14.08 4.59 -6.39
C VAL A 97 14.66 3.20 -6.18
N GLY A 98 14.49 2.29 -7.14
CA GLY A 98 14.95 0.90 -7.00
C GLY A 98 14.19 -0.08 -7.91
N GLU A 99 14.48 -1.35 -7.72
CA GLU A 99 13.78 -2.51 -8.26
C GLU A 99 12.66 -2.95 -7.32
N PHE A 100 11.45 -3.06 -7.89
CA PHE A 100 10.25 -3.53 -7.22
C PHE A 100 9.99 -4.96 -7.65
N THR A 101 9.85 -5.89 -6.71
CA THR A 101 9.43 -7.28 -6.93
C THR A 101 8.02 -7.46 -6.38
N ILE A 102 7.09 -7.96 -7.18
CA ILE A 102 5.68 -8.11 -6.78
C ILE A 102 5.41 -9.54 -6.30
N SER A 103 4.69 -9.64 -5.18
CA SER A 103 4.15 -10.87 -4.62
C SER A 103 2.64 -10.72 -4.45
N CYS A 104 1.87 -11.59 -5.08
CA CYS A 104 0.41 -11.62 -4.99
C CYS A 104 -0.01 -12.70 -4.00
N VAL A 105 -0.72 -12.32 -2.93
CA VAL A 105 -1.12 -13.24 -1.85
C VAL A 105 -2.62 -13.20 -1.65
N HIS A 106 -3.24 -14.36 -1.47
CA HIS A 106 -4.67 -14.48 -1.15
C HIS A 106 -4.86 -15.60 -0.11
N PRO A 107 -5.96 -15.60 0.67
CA PRO A 107 -6.09 -16.50 1.82
C PRO A 107 -6.36 -17.98 1.46
N ALA A 108 -6.54 -18.31 0.17
CA ALA A 108 -6.79 -19.65 -0.34
C ALA A 108 -7.86 -20.47 0.43
N GLY A 109 -8.87 -19.80 1.00
CA GLY A 109 -9.91 -20.43 1.82
C GLY A 109 -9.47 -20.86 3.23
N MET A 110 -8.25 -20.53 3.65
CA MET A 110 -7.72 -20.85 4.98
C MET A 110 -8.12 -19.83 6.05
N THR A 111 -8.36 -18.57 5.64
CA THR A 111 -8.73 -17.46 6.52
C THR A 111 -9.46 -16.37 5.72
N ASP A 112 -9.85 -15.27 6.36
CA ASP A 112 -10.35 -14.08 5.66
C ASP A 112 -9.21 -13.11 5.30
N VAL A 113 -9.45 -12.20 4.35
CA VAL A 113 -8.42 -11.28 3.84
C VAL A 113 -7.88 -10.34 4.92
N LYS A 114 -8.73 -9.91 5.87
CA LYS A 114 -8.33 -9.05 6.97
C LYS A 114 -7.34 -9.81 7.86
N SER A 115 -7.68 -11.03 8.28
CA SER A 115 -6.82 -11.88 9.10
C SER A 115 -5.48 -12.17 8.43
N LEU A 116 -5.47 -12.48 7.12
CA LEU A 116 -4.24 -12.64 6.33
C LEU A 116 -3.40 -11.35 6.32
N PHE A 117 -4.02 -10.19 6.15
CA PHE A 117 -3.33 -8.90 6.16
C PHE A 117 -2.63 -8.65 7.49
N PHE A 118 -3.30 -8.92 8.62
CA PHE A 118 -2.70 -8.80 9.95
C PHE A 118 -1.55 -9.79 10.17
N GLU A 119 -1.70 -11.04 9.74
CA GLU A 119 -0.60 -12.02 9.81
C GLU A 119 0.64 -11.53 9.05
N LEU A 120 0.46 -11.06 7.81
CA LEU A 120 1.54 -10.49 7.02
C LEU A 120 2.14 -9.24 7.67
N LEU A 121 1.31 -8.36 8.24
CA LEU A 121 1.73 -7.16 8.96
C LEU A 121 2.67 -7.52 10.13
N HIS A 122 2.31 -8.49 10.97
CA HIS A 122 3.17 -8.94 12.06
C HIS A 122 4.47 -9.54 11.53
N LEU A 123 4.39 -10.43 10.52
CA LEU A 123 5.57 -11.08 9.95
C LEU A 123 6.57 -10.07 9.37
N VAL A 124 6.11 -9.04 8.65
CA VAL A 124 7.00 -8.02 8.08
C VAL A 124 7.60 -7.11 9.15
N LEU A 125 6.82 -6.75 10.18
CA LEU A 125 7.27 -5.88 11.26
C LEU A 125 8.29 -6.58 12.18
N ASP A 126 8.08 -7.86 12.47
CA ASP A 126 8.98 -8.67 13.31
C ASP A 126 10.28 -9.06 12.58
N SER A 127 10.27 -9.06 11.25
CA SER A 127 11.45 -9.39 10.44
C SER A 127 12.62 -8.44 10.72
N LYS A 128 13.78 -9.01 11.09
CA LYS A 128 15.04 -8.28 11.30
C LYS A 128 15.64 -7.73 10.00
N GLN A 129 15.29 -8.32 8.85
CA GLN A 129 15.79 -7.90 7.55
C GLN A 129 15.03 -6.70 6.99
N VAL A 130 13.74 -6.62 7.28
CA VAL A 130 12.88 -5.52 6.86
C VAL A 130 13.22 -4.29 7.70
N LYS A 131 13.62 -3.23 7.03
CA LYS A 131 13.97 -1.92 7.59
C LYS A 131 12.80 -0.95 7.53
N ASN A 132 12.00 -1.05 6.46
CA ASN A 132 10.90 -0.13 6.20
C ASN A 132 9.65 -0.88 5.71
N VAL A 133 8.48 -0.47 6.18
CA VAL A 133 7.17 -0.99 5.78
C VAL A 133 6.23 0.17 5.49
N ALA A 134 5.79 0.30 4.24
CA ALA A 134 4.65 1.13 3.89
C ALA A 134 3.38 0.26 3.89
N ILE A 135 2.34 0.73 4.56
CA ILE A 135 1.12 -0.04 4.79
C ILE A 135 -0.03 0.72 4.15
N VAL A 136 -0.73 0.09 3.21
CA VAL A 136 -1.94 0.63 2.57
C VAL A 136 -3.08 -0.36 2.83
N PRO A 137 -3.81 -0.23 3.95
CA PRO A 137 -4.96 -1.09 4.22
C PRO A 137 -6.18 -0.62 3.41
N SER A 138 -7.23 -1.43 3.37
CA SER A 138 -8.55 -0.88 3.08
C SER A 138 -9.02 -0.08 4.29
N GLU A 139 -8.98 1.25 4.16
CA GLU A 139 -9.40 2.17 5.21
C GLU A 139 -10.87 1.92 5.61
N GLU A 140 -11.74 1.68 4.62
CA GLU A 140 -13.17 1.43 4.84
C GLU A 140 -13.47 0.10 5.56
N VAL A 141 -12.69 -0.96 5.30
CA VAL A 141 -13.01 -2.31 5.83
C VAL A 141 -12.32 -2.54 7.18
N PHE A 142 -11.05 -2.19 7.31
CA PHE A 142 -10.27 -2.50 8.52
C PHE A 142 -9.18 -1.48 8.87
N GLY A 143 -9.22 -0.26 8.31
CA GLY A 143 -8.23 0.80 8.59
C GLY A 143 -8.11 1.14 10.07
N GLN A 144 -9.23 1.24 10.78
CA GLN A 144 -9.22 1.49 12.23
C GLN A 144 -8.56 0.35 13.01
N SER A 145 -8.84 -0.90 12.66
CA SER A 145 -8.19 -2.06 13.29
C SER A 145 -6.68 -2.06 13.06
N VAL A 146 -6.20 -1.61 11.88
CA VAL A 146 -4.75 -1.52 11.60
C VAL A 146 -4.08 -0.46 12.45
N LYS A 147 -4.73 0.69 12.68
CA LYS A 147 -4.22 1.73 13.58
C LYS A 147 -4.10 1.23 15.01
N GLU A 148 -5.14 0.58 15.51
CA GLU A 148 -5.17 -0.01 16.85
C GLU A 148 -4.08 -1.07 17.04
N GLU A 149 -3.88 -1.92 16.04
CA GLU A 149 -2.84 -2.95 16.07
C GLU A 149 -1.45 -2.32 16.03
N LEU A 150 -1.20 -1.35 15.16
CA LEU A 150 0.09 -0.64 15.12
C LEU A 150 0.40 0.06 16.45
N ASP A 151 -0.59 0.68 17.08
CA ASP A 151 -0.45 1.26 18.41
C ASP A 151 -0.08 0.22 19.46
N GLN A 152 -0.73 -0.94 19.43
CA GLN A 152 -0.42 -2.05 20.34
C GLN A 152 1.01 -2.56 20.11
N ILE A 153 1.39 -2.84 18.86
CA ILE A 153 2.73 -3.31 18.51
C ILE A 153 3.80 -2.28 18.94
N VAL A 154 3.57 -0.98 18.72
CA VAL A 154 4.52 0.07 19.14
C VAL A 154 4.63 0.14 20.67
N ARG A 155 3.54 -0.05 21.41
CA ARG A 155 3.59 -0.10 22.88
C ARG A 155 4.37 -1.30 23.40
N GLU A 156 4.23 -2.45 22.75
CA GLU A 156 4.87 -3.71 23.17
C GLU A 156 6.34 -3.79 22.74
N GLN A 157 6.66 -3.33 21.53
CA GLN A 157 7.98 -3.48 20.91
C GLN A 157 8.81 -2.18 20.87
N GLY A 158 8.20 -1.05 21.24
CA GLY A 158 8.85 0.26 21.34
C GLY A 158 9.07 1.00 20.01
N ASN A 159 9.85 2.07 20.08
CA ASN A 159 10.05 3.02 18.97
C ASN A 159 10.65 2.41 17.69
N ARG A 160 11.26 1.23 17.75
CA ARG A 160 11.81 0.55 16.56
C ARG A 160 10.73 0.29 15.51
N ILE A 161 9.52 -0.05 15.93
CA ILE A 161 8.40 -0.27 15.01
C ILE A 161 7.90 1.06 14.46
N ALA A 162 7.78 2.07 15.31
CA ALA A 162 7.40 3.43 14.92
C ALA A 162 8.32 4.03 13.84
N GLU A 163 9.61 3.76 13.92
CA GLU A 163 10.60 4.22 12.93
C GLU A 163 10.49 3.46 11.59
N LYS A 164 10.08 2.19 11.63
CA LYS A 164 9.99 1.26 10.50
C LYS A 164 8.67 1.37 9.71
N ALA A 165 7.58 1.73 10.37
CA ALA A 165 6.24 1.71 9.77
C ALA A 165 5.79 3.09 9.27
N CYS A 166 5.23 3.11 8.06
CA CYS A 166 4.50 4.23 7.50
C CYS A 166 3.10 3.79 7.06
N LEU A 167 2.07 4.26 7.74
CA LEU A 167 0.68 4.02 7.38
C LEU A 167 0.21 5.05 6.35
N PHE A 168 -0.28 4.59 5.22
CA PHE A 168 -0.98 5.40 4.24
C PHE A 168 -2.48 5.33 4.49
N SER A 169 -3.08 6.47 4.82
CA SER A 169 -4.50 6.59 5.11
C SER A 169 -5.18 7.57 4.17
N ILE A 170 -6.51 7.47 4.06
CA ILE A 170 -7.30 8.45 3.29
C ILE A 170 -7.44 9.76 4.07
N TYR A 171 -7.68 9.64 5.37
CA TYR A 171 -7.92 10.76 6.27
C TYR A 171 -6.70 11.00 7.16
N PRO A 172 -6.37 12.27 7.47
CA PRO A 172 -5.36 12.56 8.47
C PRO A 172 -5.83 12.06 9.84
N SER A 173 -4.89 11.66 10.70
CA SER A 173 -5.24 11.42 12.10
C SER A 173 -5.54 12.74 12.81
N GLU A 174 -6.54 12.71 13.69
CA GLU A 174 -6.85 13.79 14.62
C GLU A 174 -5.82 13.87 15.76
N LYS A 175 -5.02 12.82 15.94
CA LYS A 175 -4.03 12.70 17.01
C LYS A 175 -2.64 12.46 16.41
N LYS A 176 -1.62 12.74 17.22
CA LYS A 176 -0.24 12.42 16.86
C LYS A 176 -0.04 10.92 17.03
N GLU A 177 0.15 10.22 15.93
CA GLU A 177 0.50 8.80 15.92
C GLU A 177 1.96 8.58 16.35
N ALA A 178 2.23 7.40 16.91
CA ALA A 178 3.59 7.01 17.29
C ALA A 178 4.43 6.61 16.06
N TYR A 179 3.78 6.11 15.01
CA TYR A 179 4.38 5.75 13.72
C TYR A 179 4.15 6.85 12.67
N ARG A 180 4.80 6.75 11.50
CA ARG A 180 4.59 7.71 10.42
C ARG A 180 3.24 7.49 9.76
N GLN A 181 2.54 8.57 9.43
CA GLN A 181 1.30 8.51 8.67
C GLN A 181 1.36 9.46 7.48
N ARG A 182 0.89 9.01 6.31
CA ARG A 182 0.86 9.77 5.05
C ARG A 182 -0.52 9.66 4.42
N ILE A 183 -0.87 10.64 3.61
CA ILE A 183 -2.17 10.70 2.94
C ILE A 183 -2.06 10.04 1.56
N VAL A 184 -2.71 8.90 1.38
CA VAL A 184 -2.65 8.14 0.11
C VAL A 184 -3.35 8.87 -1.04
N THR A 185 -4.37 9.67 -0.74
CA THR A 185 -5.17 10.37 -1.76
C THR A 185 -4.35 11.37 -2.56
N LEU A 186 -3.24 11.89 -2.02
CA LEU A 186 -2.32 12.76 -2.77
C LEU A 186 -1.61 11.99 -3.89
N SER A 187 -1.12 10.79 -3.59
CA SER A 187 -0.49 9.92 -4.59
C SER A 187 -1.49 9.49 -5.66
N TRP A 188 -2.74 9.19 -5.27
CA TRP A 188 -3.83 8.89 -6.22
C TRP A 188 -4.19 10.09 -7.10
N ALA A 189 -4.32 11.28 -6.51
CA ALA A 189 -4.58 12.50 -7.27
C ALA A 189 -3.51 12.72 -8.35
N HIS A 190 -2.23 12.55 -8.00
CA HIS A 190 -1.12 12.69 -8.92
C HIS A 190 -1.22 11.73 -10.11
N VAL A 191 -1.38 10.42 -9.85
CA VAL A 191 -1.42 9.40 -10.92
C VAL A 191 -2.71 9.45 -11.75
N PHE A 192 -3.81 9.96 -11.19
CA PHE A 192 -5.04 10.24 -11.92
C PHE A 192 -4.97 11.53 -12.77
N GLY A 193 -3.87 12.28 -12.70
CA GLY A 193 -3.66 13.50 -13.46
C GLY A 193 -4.44 14.69 -12.90
N ILE A 194 -4.74 14.70 -11.60
CA ILE A 194 -5.30 15.85 -10.88
C ILE A 194 -4.15 16.78 -10.52
N THR A 195 -4.31 18.05 -10.84
CA THR A 195 -3.30 19.10 -10.63
C THR A 195 -3.82 20.12 -9.62
N PRO A 196 -2.94 20.95 -9.03
CA PRO A 196 -3.37 22.03 -8.14
C PRO A 196 -4.37 23.01 -8.79
N ASN A 197 -4.40 23.12 -10.12
CA ASN A 197 -5.37 23.96 -10.82
C ASN A 197 -6.79 23.38 -10.84
N ASP A 198 -6.94 22.08 -10.61
CA ASP A 198 -8.23 21.38 -10.56
C ASP A 198 -8.93 21.58 -9.19
N VAL A 199 -8.19 21.92 -8.14
CA VAL A 199 -8.70 22.03 -6.75
C VAL A 199 -8.66 23.51 -6.35
N LYS A 200 -9.65 24.29 -6.81
CA LYS A 200 -9.85 25.70 -6.44
C LYS A 200 -11.09 25.89 -5.59
#